data_AF-A0A803TZI3-F1
#
_entry.id   AF-A0A803TZI3-F1
#
_cell.length_a   1.000
_cell.length_b   1.000
_cell.length_c   1.000
_cell.angle_alpha   90.00
_cell.angle_beta   90.00
_cell.angle_gamma   90.00
#
_symmetry.space_group_name_H-M   'P 1'
#
loop_
_entity.id
_entity.type
_entity.pdbx_description
1 polymer ?
#
loop_
_entity_poly.entity_id
_entity_poly.type
_entity_poly.pdbx_seq_one_letter_code
_entity_poly.pdbx_strand_id
1 'polypeptide(L)'
;MFSSSSRQVIHRLRMPYLDDELHHLGWNASCSSFGDTSIERNCLILPCLGSGRIYVVDTGSDLCAPSLRKVIEPREIIKKCNLSFLYSSHYFGNREVMISAMGDAFGNKRGGLLLLDPKTWEVKGTWECPEDRPIQMCDFWFQPRHNVLISTEGGEPKFIIDGFNPENLRKRRYGHHLNVWDLTTHRLLQSIDLGEDSAPMEIRFLHNPNSVHGYVACPLEGSIHHFFKTEDGCWAAEKVIQIPNKKVSGWIYPEMPGLLKNIVISLDDRFLYSCNWIHGDVRQYDITNPHCPKLVGQVFVGGSLEKGGPVTVLEDVELDCQPDPFVIQVRSMMYQTDVGFGYRSKREEAA
;
A
#
# COMPACT_ATOMS: atom_id res chain seq x y z
N MET A 1 -27.76 12.18 -15.74
CA MET A 1 -28.66 11.85 -14.61
C MET A 1 -27.79 11.46 -13.42
N PHE A 2 -27.84 12.19 -12.31
CA PHE A 2 -27.21 11.71 -11.07
C PHE A 2 -28.13 10.64 -10.47
N SER A 3 -27.57 9.48 -10.11
CA SER A 3 -28.31 8.41 -9.44
C SER A 3 -28.97 8.95 -8.15
N SER A 4 -30.20 8.51 -7.87
CA SER A 4 -30.93 8.84 -6.64
C SER A 4 -30.24 8.34 -5.36
N SER A 5 -29.25 7.45 -5.49
CA SER A 5 -28.40 6.93 -4.41
C SER A 5 -27.03 7.61 -4.27
N SER A 6 -26.83 8.79 -4.86
CA SER A 6 -25.56 9.52 -4.77
C SER A 6 -25.12 9.73 -3.30
N ARG A 7 -23.87 9.36 -3.00
CA ARG A 7 -23.22 9.50 -1.67
C ARG A 7 -23.82 8.62 -0.55
N GLN A 8 -24.42 7.48 -0.88
CA GLN A 8 -24.91 6.49 0.09
C GLN A 8 -24.22 5.14 -0.06
N VAL A 9 -24.07 4.43 1.05
CA VAL A 9 -23.66 3.01 1.02
C VAL A 9 -24.86 2.18 0.61
N ILE A 10 -24.81 1.60 -0.60
CA ILE A 10 -25.92 0.83 -1.18
C ILE A 10 -25.88 -0.66 -0.81
N HIS A 11 -24.72 -1.17 -0.39
CA HIS A 11 -24.54 -2.56 0.01
C HIS A 11 -23.37 -2.70 1.00
N ARG A 12 -23.47 -3.68 1.90
CA ARG A 12 -22.40 -4.05 2.83
C ARG A 12 -22.28 -5.57 2.86
N LEU A 13 -21.22 -6.08 2.25
CA LEU A 13 -20.85 -7.49 2.39
C LEU A 13 -20.06 -7.66 3.70
N ARG A 14 -20.64 -8.38 4.67
CA ARG A 14 -19.97 -8.68 5.94
C ARG A 14 -19.10 -9.91 5.78
N MET A 15 -17.83 -9.81 6.20
CA MET A 15 -16.95 -10.97 6.22
C MET A 15 -17.33 -11.93 7.36
N PRO A 16 -17.19 -13.25 7.16
CA PRO A 16 -17.61 -14.26 8.14
C PRO A 16 -16.69 -14.36 9.36
N TYR A 17 -15.47 -13.83 9.30
CA TYR A 17 -14.48 -13.90 10.37
C TYR A 17 -14.10 -12.50 10.88
N LEU A 18 -13.61 -12.46 12.12
CA LEU A 18 -13.08 -11.26 12.77
C LEU A 18 -11.56 -11.19 12.61
N ASP A 19 -11.00 -10.02 12.91
CA ASP A 19 -9.54 -9.78 12.97
C ASP A 19 -8.80 -10.13 11.66
N ASP A 20 -9.50 -10.03 10.53
CA ASP A 20 -8.91 -10.22 9.21
C ASP A 20 -7.99 -9.06 8.80
N GLU A 21 -8.34 -7.84 9.18
CA GLU A 21 -7.68 -6.61 8.70
C GLU A 21 -7.65 -6.55 7.16
N LEU A 22 -8.82 -6.33 6.55
CA LEU A 22 -8.91 -6.00 5.12
C LEU A 22 -8.10 -4.74 4.85
N HIS A 23 -7.15 -4.81 3.93
CA HIS A 23 -6.17 -3.75 3.71
C HIS A 23 -6.15 -3.29 2.24
N HIS A 24 -5.67 -4.13 1.33
CA HIS A 24 -5.69 -3.88 -0.11
C HIS A 24 -6.65 -4.83 -0.83
N LEU A 25 -6.99 -4.49 -2.05
CA LEU A 25 -7.75 -5.36 -2.94
C LEU A 25 -7.30 -5.21 -4.38
N GLY A 26 -7.45 -6.28 -5.14
CA GLY A 26 -7.14 -6.37 -6.55
C GLY A 26 -8.29 -7.01 -7.32
N TRP A 27 -8.16 -7.02 -8.64
CA TRP A 27 -9.10 -7.69 -9.52
C TRP A 27 -8.53 -9.03 -10.00
N ASN A 28 -9.42 -9.99 -10.26
CA ASN A 28 -9.05 -11.28 -10.85
C ASN A 28 -8.58 -11.21 -12.31
N ALA A 29 -8.76 -10.05 -12.96
CA ALA A 29 -8.33 -9.75 -14.31
C ALA A 29 -8.13 -8.22 -14.46
N SER A 30 -7.28 -7.79 -15.38
CA SER A 30 -7.01 -6.36 -15.62
C SER A 30 -6.98 -6.03 -17.11
N CYS A 31 -6.62 -4.79 -17.44
CA CYS A 31 -6.47 -4.36 -18.83
C CYS A 31 -5.36 -5.13 -19.58
N SER A 32 -4.46 -5.83 -18.88
CA SER A 32 -3.48 -6.72 -19.52
C SER A 32 -4.13 -7.91 -20.23
N SER A 33 -5.38 -8.25 -19.90
CA SER A 33 -6.18 -9.27 -20.57
C SER A 33 -6.92 -8.76 -21.82
N PHE A 34 -6.66 -7.52 -22.27
CA PHE A 34 -7.37 -6.94 -23.40
C PHE A 34 -7.27 -7.82 -24.66
N GLY A 35 -8.42 -8.15 -25.24
CA GLY A 35 -8.53 -9.02 -26.42
C GLY A 35 -8.76 -10.51 -26.10
N ASP A 36 -8.59 -10.94 -24.84
CA ASP A 36 -8.90 -12.31 -24.43
C ASP A 36 -10.33 -12.42 -23.87
N THR A 37 -11.25 -12.86 -24.71
CA THR A 37 -12.68 -13.01 -24.34
C THR A 37 -12.95 -14.16 -23.37
N SER A 38 -11.95 -14.98 -23.03
CA SER A 38 -12.10 -16.07 -22.05
C SER A 38 -11.88 -15.61 -20.61
N ILE A 39 -11.53 -14.34 -20.40
CA ILE A 39 -11.19 -13.77 -19.10
C ILE A 39 -12.14 -12.62 -18.79
N GLU A 40 -12.82 -12.72 -17.65
CA GLU A 40 -13.73 -11.69 -17.17
C GLU A 40 -13.20 -11.08 -15.88
N ARG A 41 -13.21 -9.74 -15.82
CA ARG A 41 -12.97 -8.97 -14.59
C ARG A 41 -14.28 -8.89 -13.81
N ASN A 42 -14.56 -9.91 -13.01
CA ASN A 42 -15.83 -10.06 -12.31
C ASN A 42 -15.66 -10.42 -10.82
N CYS A 43 -14.43 -10.60 -10.34
CA CYS A 43 -14.15 -10.88 -8.94
C CYS A 43 -13.11 -9.92 -8.35
N LEU A 44 -13.35 -9.49 -7.13
CA LEU A 44 -12.37 -8.80 -6.29
C LEU A 44 -11.63 -9.83 -5.44
N ILE A 45 -10.32 -9.63 -5.30
CA ILE A 45 -9.43 -10.45 -4.47
C ILE A 45 -9.00 -9.59 -3.29
N LEU A 46 -9.39 -10.01 -2.10
CA LEU A 46 -9.18 -9.28 -0.85
C LEU A 46 -8.26 -10.11 0.05
N PRO A 47 -6.94 -9.95 -0.08
CA PRO A 47 -6.00 -10.43 0.93
C PRO A 47 -6.20 -9.73 2.27
N CYS A 48 -6.06 -10.49 3.35
CA CYS A 48 -6.23 -10.05 4.72
C CYS A 48 -4.85 -9.94 5.40
N LEU A 49 -4.50 -8.75 5.88
CA LEU A 49 -3.19 -8.46 6.48
C LEU A 49 -3.02 -9.15 7.84
N GLY A 50 -4.05 -9.18 8.67
CA GLY A 50 -3.97 -9.72 10.02
C GLY A 50 -4.04 -11.25 10.03
N SER A 51 -5.02 -11.81 9.33
CA SER A 51 -5.29 -13.25 9.36
C SER A 51 -4.51 -14.06 8.34
N GLY A 52 -4.05 -13.44 7.24
CA GLY A 52 -3.49 -14.15 6.08
C GLY A 52 -4.53 -14.87 5.22
N ARG A 53 -5.83 -14.59 5.41
CA ARG A 53 -6.94 -15.13 4.61
C ARG A 53 -7.04 -14.40 3.26
N ILE A 54 -7.63 -15.05 2.26
CA ILE A 54 -8.04 -14.37 1.02
C ILE A 54 -9.54 -14.56 0.83
N TYR A 55 -10.25 -13.45 0.63
CA TYR A 55 -11.64 -13.47 0.18
C TYR A 55 -11.71 -13.21 -1.33
N VAL A 56 -12.48 -14.04 -2.03
CA VAL A 56 -12.89 -13.78 -3.41
C VAL A 56 -14.33 -13.31 -3.38
N VAL A 57 -14.56 -12.09 -3.85
CA VAL A 57 -15.89 -11.45 -3.86
C VAL A 57 -16.37 -11.37 -5.30
N ASP A 58 -17.52 -11.98 -5.58
CA ASP A 58 -18.19 -11.90 -6.87
C ASP A 58 -18.86 -10.54 -7.03
N THR A 59 -18.58 -9.91 -8.16
CA THR A 59 -19.20 -8.65 -8.60
C THR A 59 -19.91 -8.81 -9.95
N GLY A 60 -19.74 -9.96 -10.63
CA GLY A 60 -20.33 -10.23 -11.93
C GLY A 60 -21.82 -10.54 -11.89
N SER A 61 -22.30 -11.18 -10.80
CA SER A 61 -23.72 -11.53 -10.67
C SER A 61 -24.60 -10.31 -10.41
N ASP A 62 -24.14 -9.42 -9.52
CA ASP A 62 -24.77 -8.13 -9.23
C ASP A 62 -23.72 -7.11 -8.79
N LEU A 63 -23.48 -6.09 -9.62
CA LEU A 63 -22.52 -5.01 -9.33
C LEU A 63 -22.95 -4.14 -8.15
N CYS A 64 -24.25 -4.07 -7.85
CA CYS A 64 -24.79 -3.29 -6.74
C CYS A 64 -24.85 -4.08 -5.43
N ALA A 65 -24.75 -5.41 -5.48
CA ALA A 65 -24.73 -6.28 -4.31
C ALA A 65 -23.66 -7.40 -4.43
N PRO A 66 -22.36 -7.05 -4.34
CA PRO A 66 -21.28 -8.03 -4.37
C PRO A 66 -21.46 -9.11 -3.30
N SER A 67 -21.12 -10.35 -3.63
CA SER A 67 -21.32 -11.50 -2.74
C SER A 67 -20.05 -12.30 -2.53
N LEU A 68 -19.95 -13.00 -1.39
CA LEU A 68 -18.78 -13.82 -1.12
C LEU A 68 -18.81 -15.07 -1.99
N ARG A 69 -17.78 -15.25 -2.82
CA ARG A 69 -17.64 -16.40 -3.74
C ARG A 69 -16.82 -17.52 -3.14
N LYS A 70 -15.70 -17.18 -2.52
CA LYS A 70 -14.75 -18.15 -1.97
C LYS A 70 -13.99 -17.55 -0.80
N VAL A 71 -13.66 -18.42 0.16
CA VAL A 71 -12.70 -18.15 1.22
C VAL A 71 -11.53 -19.11 1.04
N ILE A 72 -10.31 -18.57 1.05
CA ILE A 72 -9.07 -19.34 1.06
C ILE A 72 -8.46 -19.18 2.45
N GLU A 73 -8.43 -20.28 3.20
CA GLU A 73 -8.02 -20.25 4.60
C GLU A 73 -6.50 -20.11 4.75
N PRO A 74 -6.01 -19.37 5.77
CA PRO A 74 -4.58 -19.13 6.00
C PRO A 74 -3.75 -20.41 6.05
N ARG A 75 -4.32 -21.50 6.59
CA ARG A 75 -3.66 -22.80 6.71
C ARG A 75 -3.24 -23.36 5.34
N GLU A 76 -4.02 -23.14 4.29
CA GLU A 76 -3.65 -23.58 2.94
C GLU A 76 -2.43 -22.82 2.44
N ILE A 77 -2.44 -21.50 2.61
CA ILE A 77 -1.39 -20.58 2.15
C ILE A 77 -0.09 -20.85 2.90
N ILE A 78 -0.14 -20.97 4.23
CA ILE A 78 1.01 -21.31 5.07
C ILE A 78 1.58 -22.68 4.66
N LYS A 79 0.73 -23.68 4.42
CA LYS A 79 1.18 -25.02 4.02
C LYS A 79 1.88 -25.02 2.66
N LYS A 80 1.37 -24.27 1.69
CA LYS A 80 1.89 -24.26 0.31
C LYS A 80 3.05 -23.29 0.09
N CYS A 81 3.05 -22.17 0.81
CA CYS A 81 3.94 -21.05 0.54
C CYS A 81 4.78 -20.63 1.75
N ASN A 82 4.41 -21.04 2.97
CA ASN A 82 4.98 -20.54 4.23
C ASN A 82 4.91 -18.99 4.32
N LEU A 83 3.85 -18.41 3.79
CA LEU A 83 3.58 -16.96 3.78
C LEU A 83 2.36 -16.62 4.64
N SER A 84 2.36 -15.42 5.19
CA SER A 84 1.28 -14.79 5.96
C SER A 84 1.38 -13.26 5.81
N PHE A 85 0.51 -12.50 6.48
CA PHE A 85 0.48 -11.03 6.42
C PHE A 85 0.34 -10.52 4.99
N LEU A 86 -0.77 -10.91 4.34
CA LEU A 86 -1.00 -10.64 2.93
C LEU A 86 -1.32 -9.17 2.70
N TYR A 87 -0.74 -8.60 1.64
CA TYR A 87 -0.75 -7.17 1.37
C TYR A 87 -1.40 -6.85 0.03
N SER A 88 -0.64 -6.60 -1.03
CA SER A 88 -1.17 -6.22 -2.35
C SER A 88 -1.58 -7.43 -3.18
N SER A 89 -2.57 -7.25 -4.06
CA SER A 89 -2.92 -8.25 -5.08
C SER A 89 -3.05 -7.63 -6.46
N HIS A 90 -2.41 -8.25 -7.45
CA HIS A 90 -2.39 -7.78 -8.83
C HIS A 90 -2.61 -8.95 -9.79
N TYR A 91 -3.45 -8.73 -10.80
CA TYR A 91 -3.55 -9.68 -11.89
C TYR A 91 -2.29 -9.63 -12.76
N PHE A 92 -1.62 -10.76 -12.86
CA PHE A 92 -0.39 -10.97 -13.59
C PHE A 92 -0.68 -11.59 -14.96
N GLY A 93 0.00 -11.10 -16.00
CA GLY A 93 -0.32 -11.37 -17.42
C GLY A 93 -0.35 -12.85 -17.85
N ASN A 94 0.19 -13.77 -17.04
CA ASN A 94 0.11 -15.22 -17.26
C ASN A 94 -1.18 -15.87 -16.74
N ARG A 95 -2.28 -15.09 -16.66
CA ARG A 95 -3.59 -15.53 -16.16
C ARG A 95 -3.59 -15.98 -14.70
N GLU A 96 -2.79 -15.32 -13.89
CA GLU A 96 -2.67 -15.60 -12.46
C GLU A 96 -2.90 -14.31 -11.67
N VAL A 97 -3.32 -14.44 -10.41
CA VAL A 97 -3.29 -13.32 -9.46
C VAL A 97 -2.08 -13.52 -8.57
N MET A 98 -1.22 -12.52 -8.53
CA MET A 98 -0.05 -12.47 -7.66
C MET A 98 -0.40 -11.66 -6.42
N ILE A 99 -0.05 -12.17 -5.25
CA ILE A 99 -0.36 -11.53 -3.96
C ILE A 99 0.91 -11.46 -3.13
N SER A 100 1.24 -10.27 -2.62
CA SER A 100 2.38 -10.10 -1.72
C SER A 100 2.05 -10.45 -0.28
N ALA A 101 3.08 -10.89 0.43
CA ALA A 101 3.04 -11.29 1.82
C ALA A 101 4.25 -10.69 2.54
N MET A 102 4.02 -10.02 3.67
CA MET A 102 5.09 -9.32 4.39
C MET A 102 6.01 -10.27 5.18
N GLY A 103 5.54 -11.47 5.53
CA GLY A 103 6.31 -12.39 6.35
C GLY A 103 5.80 -13.81 6.35
N ASP A 104 6.43 -14.64 7.18
CA ASP A 104 6.00 -16.01 7.44
C ASP A 104 4.90 -16.06 8.52
N ALA A 105 4.43 -17.27 8.83
CA ALA A 105 3.41 -17.51 9.85
C ALA A 105 3.80 -17.04 11.27
N PHE A 106 5.07 -16.74 11.52
CA PHE A 106 5.58 -16.24 12.80
C PHE A 106 5.89 -14.74 12.76
N GLY A 107 5.58 -14.07 11.66
CA GLY A 107 5.82 -12.64 11.47
C GLY A 107 7.30 -12.28 11.35
N ASN A 108 8.14 -13.21 10.89
CA ASN A 108 9.53 -12.90 10.55
C ASN A 108 9.63 -12.24 9.17
N LYS A 109 10.77 -11.57 8.90
CA LYS A 109 11.16 -11.01 7.60
C LYS A 109 11.48 -12.06 6.54
N ARG A 110 10.49 -12.89 6.20
CA ARG A 110 10.51 -13.86 5.12
C ARG A 110 9.26 -13.65 4.28
N GLY A 111 9.19 -12.48 3.66
CA GLY A 111 8.08 -12.13 2.78
C GLY A 111 8.20 -12.83 1.44
N GLY A 112 7.20 -12.63 0.59
CA GLY A 112 7.24 -13.12 -0.78
C GLY A 112 5.93 -12.92 -1.54
N LEU A 113 5.84 -13.54 -2.70
CA LEU A 113 4.72 -13.45 -3.62
C LEU A 113 4.12 -14.84 -3.80
N LEU A 114 2.82 -14.99 -3.55
CA LEU A 114 2.08 -16.22 -3.87
C LEU A 114 1.27 -16.05 -5.14
N LEU A 115 1.07 -17.16 -5.85
CA LEU A 115 0.27 -17.23 -7.07
C LEU A 115 -1.06 -17.92 -6.80
N LEU A 116 -2.13 -17.29 -7.29
CA LEU A 116 -3.50 -17.76 -7.21
C LEU A 116 -4.06 -17.95 -8.63
N ASP A 117 -4.67 -19.12 -8.89
CA ASP A 117 -5.39 -19.36 -10.14
C ASP A 117 -6.76 -18.65 -10.10
N PRO A 118 -7.06 -17.69 -10.98
CA PRO A 118 -8.32 -16.94 -10.96
C PRO A 118 -9.52 -17.73 -11.51
N LYS A 119 -9.33 -18.94 -12.05
CA LYS A 119 -10.42 -19.82 -12.50
C LYS A 119 -10.85 -20.79 -11.40
N THR A 120 -9.87 -21.37 -10.70
CA THR A 120 -10.13 -22.39 -9.66
C THR A 120 -10.05 -21.85 -8.24
N TRP A 121 -9.42 -20.69 -8.05
CA TRP A 121 -9.06 -20.10 -6.75
C TRP A 121 -8.10 -20.97 -5.93
N GLU A 122 -7.30 -21.80 -6.62
CA GLU A 122 -6.28 -22.62 -5.98
C GLU A 122 -4.97 -21.84 -5.82
N VAL A 123 -4.38 -21.93 -4.63
CA VAL A 123 -3.03 -21.44 -4.36
C VAL A 123 -2.02 -22.36 -5.06
N LYS A 124 -1.20 -21.82 -5.95
CA LYS A 124 -0.25 -22.61 -6.77
C LYS A 124 1.11 -22.77 -6.09
N GLY A 125 1.53 -21.78 -5.30
CA GLY A 125 2.83 -21.75 -4.63
C GLY A 125 3.42 -20.34 -4.61
N THR A 126 4.71 -20.25 -4.27
CA THR A 126 5.49 -19.01 -4.34
C THR A 126 5.93 -18.71 -5.77
N TRP A 127 6.08 -17.43 -6.10
CA TRP A 127 6.55 -16.99 -7.42
C TRP A 127 8.09 -17.03 -7.52
N GLU A 128 8.78 -16.69 -6.45
CA GLU A 128 10.23 -16.54 -6.42
C GLU A 128 10.98 -17.84 -6.75
N CYS A 129 12.17 -17.66 -7.34
CA CYS A 129 13.12 -18.73 -7.58
C CYS A 129 13.53 -19.42 -6.26
N PRO A 130 13.34 -20.74 -6.09
CA PRO A 130 13.61 -21.45 -4.82
C PRO A 130 15.07 -21.38 -4.34
N GLU A 131 16.01 -21.18 -5.26
CA GLU A 131 17.44 -21.06 -4.98
C GLU A 131 17.83 -19.69 -4.39
N ASP A 132 17.00 -18.67 -4.58
CA ASP A 132 17.25 -17.34 -4.04
C ASP A 132 16.84 -17.28 -2.55
N ARG A 133 17.56 -16.46 -1.78
CA ARG A 133 17.26 -16.31 -0.35
C ARG A 133 15.98 -15.49 -0.16
N PRO A 134 15.12 -15.83 0.82
CA PRO A 134 13.98 -14.98 1.16
C PRO A 134 14.44 -13.58 1.54
N ILE A 135 13.75 -12.57 1.02
CA ILE A 135 13.96 -11.17 1.35
C ILE A 135 12.70 -10.57 1.99
N GLN A 136 12.78 -9.31 2.41
CA GLN A 136 11.60 -8.59 2.86
C GLN A 136 10.72 -8.20 1.67
N MET A 137 9.42 -8.10 1.94
CA MET A 137 8.40 -7.80 0.94
C MET A 137 7.31 -6.94 1.59
N CYS A 138 6.69 -6.05 0.84
CA CYS A 138 5.47 -5.34 1.24
C CYS A 138 4.55 -5.16 0.03
N ASP A 139 4.82 -4.17 -0.81
CA ASP A 139 4.12 -3.95 -2.08
C ASP A 139 5.00 -4.41 -3.24
N PHE A 140 4.41 -4.49 -4.43
CA PHE A 140 5.15 -4.74 -5.66
C PHE A 140 4.39 -4.19 -6.86
N TRP A 141 5.15 -3.92 -7.91
CA TRP A 141 4.59 -3.61 -9.22
C TRP A 141 5.50 -4.17 -10.30
N PHE A 142 4.98 -4.30 -11.51
CA PHE A 142 5.74 -4.89 -12.61
C PHE A 142 5.49 -4.15 -13.91
N GLN A 143 6.49 -4.24 -14.80
CA GLN A 143 6.47 -3.61 -16.12
C GLN A 143 6.95 -4.63 -17.17
N PRO A 144 6.03 -5.42 -17.77
CA PRO A 144 6.39 -6.59 -18.56
C PRO A 144 7.23 -6.30 -19.81
N ARG A 145 7.02 -5.14 -20.46
CA ARG A 145 7.83 -4.74 -21.64
C ARG A 145 9.31 -4.53 -21.31
N HIS A 146 9.62 -4.35 -20.02
CA HIS A 146 10.97 -4.21 -19.50
C HIS A 146 11.45 -5.47 -18.75
N ASN A 147 10.68 -6.57 -18.78
CA ASN A 147 10.95 -7.82 -18.08
C ASN A 147 11.27 -7.66 -16.58
N VAL A 148 10.60 -6.71 -15.91
CA VAL A 148 10.92 -6.35 -14.52
C VAL A 148 9.70 -6.42 -13.59
N LEU A 149 9.93 -6.94 -12.40
CA LEU A 149 9.10 -6.73 -11.22
C LEU A 149 9.96 -5.99 -10.20
N ILE A 150 9.41 -4.97 -9.56
CA ILE A 150 10.06 -4.28 -8.46
C ILE A 150 9.17 -4.40 -7.24
N SER A 151 9.75 -4.90 -6.15
CA SER A 151 9.08 -4.99 -4.88
C SER A 151 9.73 -4.11 -3.83
N THR A 152 8.96 -3.81 -2.78
CA THR A 152 9.38 -2.97 -1.66
C THR A 152 9.59 -3.78 -0.39
N GLU A 153 10.32 -3.22 0.56
CA GLU A 153 10.47 -3.77 1.90
C GLU A 153 9.71 -2.94 2.93
N GLY A 154 8.75 -3.54 3.65
CA GLY A 154 8.01 -2.83 4.71
C GLY A 154 8.69 -2.96 6.06
N GLY A 155 8.58 -4.14 6.67
CA GLY A 155 9.22 -4.46 7.94
C GLY A 155 8.79 -5.82 8.48
N GLU A 156 9.42 -6.26 9.56
CA GLU A 156 9.09 -7.53 10.23
C GLU A 156 7.70 -7.47 10.91
N PRO A 157 6.69 -8.23 10.44
CA PRO A 157 5.32 -8.09 10.93
C PRO A 157 5.15 -8.14 12.45
N LYS A 158 5.87 -9.06 13.13
CA LYS A 158 5.82 -9.21 14.59
C LYS A 158 6.26 -7.98 15.40
N PHE A 159 6.90 -7.00 14.75
CA PHE A 159 7.34 -5.75 15.39
C PHE A 159 6.49 -4.55 15.01
N ILE A 160 5.66 -4.64 13.97
CA ILE A 160 5.00 -3.48 13.36
C ILE A 160 3.47 -3.61 13.30
N ILE A 161 2.92 -4.83 13.36
CA ILE A 161 1.47 -5.05 13.23
C ILE A 161 0.68 -4.52 14.43
N ASP A 162 1.30 -4.49 15.61
CA ASP A 162 0.70 -3.92 16.83
C ASP A 162 0.85 -2.39 16.93
N GLY A 163 1.44 -1.76 15.89
CA GLY A 163 1.64 -0.32 15.80
C GLY A 163 3.11 0.08 15.76
N PHE A 164 3.32 1.38 15.50
CA PHE A 164 4.66 1.96 15.44
C PHE A 164 5.31 1.99 16.83
N ASN A 165 6.52 1.45 16.92
CA ASN A 165 7.37 1.58 18.10
C ASN A 165 8.70 2.26 17.72
N PRO A 166 9.01 3.46 18.25
CA PRO A 166 10.27 4.15 18.03
C PRO A 166 11.51 3.33 18.41
N GLU A 167 11.38 2.42 19.38
CA GLU A 167 12.48 1.55 19.79
C GLU A 167 12.89 0.56 18.68
N ASN A 168 12.05 0.34 17.67
CA ASN A 168 12.38 -0.55 16.55
C ASN A 168 13.19 0.15 15.44
N LEU A 169 13.29 1.49 15.48
CA LEU A 169 14.15 2.25 14.57
C LEU A 169 15.62 1.88 14.78
N ARG A 170 16.41 1.91 13.70
CA ARG A 170 17.85 1.63 13.65
C ARG A 170 18.24 0.24 14.11
N LYS A 171 17.25 -0.67 14.21
CA LYS A 171 17.44 -2.09 14.52
C LYS A 171 17.25 -2.98 13.28
N ARG A 172 17.18 -2.39 12.08
CA ARG A 172 16.91 -3.08 10.81
C ARG A 172 15.64 -3.93 10.84
N ARG A 173 14.62 -3.44 11.56
CA ARG A 173 13.28 -4.04 11.64
C ARG A 173 12.36 -3.54 10.54
N TYR A 174 12.58 -2.30 10.11
CA TYR A 174 11.95 -1.73 8.94
C TYR A 174 12.80 -2.00 7.70
N GLY A 175 12.12 -2.16 6.58
CA GLY A 175 12.72 -2.31 5.26
C GLY A 175 13.39 -1.04 4.78
N HIS A 176 14.32 -1.17 3.85
CA HIS A 176 15.02 -0.04 3.26
C HIS A 176 15.40 -0.24 1.80
N HIS A 177 14.96 -1.33 1.16
CA HIS A 177 15.29 -1.58 -0.23
C HIS A 177 14.08 -1.58 -1.18
N LEU A 178 14.36 -1.23 -2.43
CA LEU A 178 13.65 -1.77 -3.59
C LEU A 178 14.39 -3.01 -4.08
N ASN A 179 13.65 -4.05 -4.41
CA ASN A 179 14.19 -5.30 -4.93
C ASN A 179 13.73 -5.47 -6.37
N VAL A 180 14.69 -5.55 -7.29
CA VAL A 180 14.48 -5.64 -8.74
C VAL A 180 14.63 -7.08 -9.16
N TRP A 181 13.59 -7.61 -9.79
CA TRP A 181 13.49 -9.01 -10.18
C TRP A 181 13.32 -9.15 -11.69
N ASP A 182 13.92 -10.20 -12.23
CA ASP A 182 13.67 -10.63 -13.59
C ASP A 182 12.34 -11.37 -13.67
N LEU A 183 11.40 -10.87 -14.48
CA LEU A 183 10.06 -11.44 -14.58
C LEU A 183 10.01 -12.84 -15.20
N THR A 184 10.99 -13.20 -16.03
CA THR A 184 11.00 -14.46 -16.78
C THR A 184 11.65 -15.58 -15.97
N THR A 185 12.75 -15.25 -15.28
CA THR A 185 13.54 -16.22 -14.50
C THR A 185 13.19 -16.20 -13.01
N HIS A 186 12.40 -15.23 -12.57
CA HIS A 186 11.95 -15.04 -11.19
C HIS A 186 13.11 -14.84 -10.20
N ARG A 187 14.23 -14.31 -10.70
CA ARG A 187 15.46 -14.13 -9.94
C ARG A 187 15.64 -12.69 -9.50
N LEU A 188 16.17 -12.51 -8.30
CA LEU A 188 16.58 -11.20 -7.81
C LEU A 188 17.82 -10.72 -8.57
N LEU A 189 17.71 -9.57 -9.24
CA LEU A 189 18.79 -8.96 -10.01
C LEU A 189 19.57 -7.93 -9.21
N GLN A 190 18.86 -7.12 -8.43
CA GLN A 190 19.43 -5.96 -7.73
C GLN A 190 18.59 -5.61 -6.50
N SER A 191 19.24 -5.09 -5.46
CA SER A 191 18.58 -4.39 -4.35
C SER A 191 19.11 -2.95 -4.29
N ILE A 192 18.22 -1.97 -4.26
CA ILE A 192 18.53 -0.54 -4.21
C ILE A 192 18.24 -0.04 -2.81
N ASP A 193 19.27 0.41 -2.09
CA ASP A 193 19.13 0.98 -0.75
C ASP A 193 18.56 2.39 -0.83
N LEU A 194 17.44 2.63 -0.13
CA LEU A 194 16.76 3.93 -0.03
C LEU A 194 17.06 4.66 1.28
N GLY A 195 17.89 4.08 2.15
CA GLY A 195 18.26 4.62 3.44
C GLY A 195 17.62 3.89 4.62
N GLU A 196 18.36 3.82 5.73
CA GLU A 196 17.93 3.16 6.96
C GLU A 196 16.57 3.67 7.45
N ASP A 197 15.69 2.75 7.83
CA ASP A 197 14.33 3.02 8.28
C ASP A 197 13.48 3.84 7.29
N SER A 198 13.76 3.81 5.98
CA SER A 198 12.90 4.45 4.97
C SER A 198 11.53 3.77 4.85
N ALA A 199 11.46 2.45 5.09
CA ALA A 199 10.27 1.62 5.00
C ALA A 199 9.49 1.85 3.69
N PRO A 200 10.07 1.60 2.50
CA PRO A 200 9.35 1.74 1.24
C PRO A 200 8.11 0.84 1.26
N MET A 201 6.92 1.45 1.16
CA MET A 201 5.66 0.71 1.17
C MET A 201 5.05 0.71 -0.21
N GLU A 202 4.40 1.80 -0.60
CA GLU A 202 3.54 1.85 -1.80
C GLU A 202 4.35 2.20 -3.05
N ILE A 203 4.31 1.32 -4.06
CA ILE A 203 5.09 1.45 -5.29
C ILE A 203 4.18 1.56 -6.52
N ARG A 204 4.51 2.48 -7.44
CA ARG A 204 3.77 2.68 -8.70
C ARG A 204 4.73 2.90 -9.85
N PHE A 205 4.64 2.09 -10.91
CA PHE A 205 5.20 2.48 -12.20
C PHE A 205 4.30 3.54 -12.86
N LEU A 206 4.90 4.32 -13.77
CA LEU A 206 4.10 5.06 -14.76
C LEU A 206 3.27 4.07 -15.60
N HIS A 207 2.05 4.47 -15.96
CA HIS A 207 1.08 3.65 -16.68
C HIS A 207 1.51 3.34 -18.10
N ASN A 208 2.26 4.25 -18.75
CA ASN A 208 2.83 3.99 -20.07
C ASN A 208 3.71 2.73 -20.01
N PRO A 209 3.34 1.64 -20.71
CA PRO A 209 4.03 0.36 -20.63
C PRO A 209 5.47 0.40 -21.20
N ASN A 210 5.83 1.46 -21.94
CA ASN A 210 7.19 1.69 -22.41
C ASN A 210 8.03 2.51 -21.44
N SER A 211 7.42 3.12 -20.42
CA SER A 211 8.14 3.91 -19.43
C SER A 211 9.03 3.02 -18.56
N VAL A 212 10.19 3.55 -18.21
CA VAL A 212 11.13 2.97 -17.26
C VAL A 212 11.08 3.65 -15.89
N HIS A 213 10.11 4.55 -15.67
CA HIS A 213 10.02 5.36 -14.45
C HIS A 213 8.90 4.88 -13.54
N GLY A 214 9.09 5.06 -12.24
CA GLY A 214 8.06 4.92 -11.22
C GLY A 214 8.45 5.58 -9.91
N TYR A 215 7.58 5.47 -8.91
CA TYR A 215 7.75 6.08 -7.60
C TYR A 215 7.45 5.12 -6.47
N VAL A 216 8.07 5.34 -5.33
CA VAL A 216 7.79 4.64 -4.08
C VAL A 216 7.66 5.62 -2.93
N ALA A 217 6.65 5.42 -2.09
CA ALA A 217 6.49 6.19 -0.85
C ALA A 217 7.27 5.54 0.30
N CYS A 218 8.05 6.34 1.01
CA CYS A 218 8.84 5.96 2.19
C CYS A 218 8.25 6.66 3.44
N PRO A 219 7.18 6.11 4.06
CA PRO A 219 6.43 6.75 5.14
C PRO A 219 7.29 7.19 6.33
N LEU A 220 8.26 6.39 6.76
CA LEU A 220 9.06 6.70 7.96
C LEU A 220 10.07 7.83 7.72
N GLU A 221 10.47 8.05 6.46
CA GLU A 221 11.27 9.19 6.05
C GLU A 221 10.41 10.41 5.65
N GLY A 222 9.10 10.21 5.46
CA GLY A 222 8.20 11.24 4.93
C GLY A 222 8.59 11.66 3.52
N SER A 223 9.07 10.73 2.68
CA SER A 223 9.63 11.02 1.35
C SER A 223 9.02 10.17 0.24
N ILE A 224 9.18 10.63 -1.01
CA ILE A 224 8.91 9.84 -2.21
C ILE A 224 10.21 9.76 -3.01
N HIS A 225 10.56 8.54 -3.39
CA HIS A 225 11.69 8.25 -4.26
C HIS A 225 11.20 7.94 -5.67
N HIS A 226 11.87 8.48 -6.67
CA HIS A 226 11.71 8.15 -8.08
C HIS A 226 12.69 7.03 -8.40
N PHE A 227 12.20 5.91 -8.93
CA PHE A 227 13.06 4.85 -9.45
C PHE A 227 12.98 4.81 -10.98
N PHE A 228 14.11 4.50 -11.61
CA PHE A 228 14.22 4.49 -13.06
C PHE A 228 15.30 3.55 -13.57
N LYS A 229 15.18 3.12 -14.83
CA LYS A 229 16.23 2.37 -15.52
C LYS A 229 17.29 3.32 -16.09
N THR A 230 18.56 3.07 -15.79
CA THR A 230 19.71 3.83 -16.28
C THR A 230 20.12 3.41 -17.69
N GLU A 231 20.98 4.20 -18.34
CA GLU A 231 21.44 3.95 -19.72
C GLU A 231 22.23 2.63 -19.87
N ASP A 232 22.92 2.20 -18.82
CA ASP A 232 23.64 0.91 -18.73
C ASP A 232 22.71 -0.29 -18.46
N GLY A 233 21.41 -0.04 -18.26
CA GLY A 233 20.39 -1.06 -18.06
C GLY A 233 20.14 -1.47 -16.60
N CYS A 234 20.88 -0.90 -15.65
CA CYS A 234 20.63 -1.05 -14.21
C CYS A 234 19.39 -0.24 -13.77
N TRP A 235 18.98 -0.41 -12.51
CA TRP A 235 17.96 0.44 -11.90
C TRP A 235 18.57 1.34 -10.84
N ALA A 236 18.10 2.58 -10.76
CA ALA A 236 18.49 3.54 -9.75
C ALA A 236 17.25 4.11 -9.06
N ALA A 237 17.44 4.69 -7.88
CA ALA A 237 16.41 5.45 -7.21
C ALA A 237 17.01 6.73 -6.62
N GLU A 238 16.23 7.80 -6.65
CA GLU A 238 16.59 9.08 -6.05
C GLU A 238 15.41 9.69 -5.30
N LYS A 239 15.69 10.36 -4.19
CA LYS A 239 14.67 11.07 -3.43
C LYS A 239 14.28 12.34 -4.16
N VAL A 240 13.01 12.46 -4.53
CA VAL A 240 12.50 13.58 -5.32
C VAL A 240 11.50 14.46 -4.58
N ILE A 241 10.87 13.93 -3.53
CA ILE A 241 9.94 14.68 -2.66
C ILE A 241 10.31 14.39 -1.21
N GLN A 242 10.39 15.45 -0.41
CA GLN A 242 10.54 15.38 1.05
C GLN A 242 9.44 16.22 1.68
N ILE A 243 8.65 15.61 2.56
CA ILE A 243 7.71 16.33 3.41
C ILE A 243 8.48 16.80 4.65
N PRO A 244 8.50 18.11 4.94
CA PRO A 244 9.24 18.63 6.09
C PRO A 244 8.50 18.30 7.39
N ASN A 245 9.27 18.03 8.45
CA ASN A 245 8.74 17.96 9.80
C ASN A 245 8.22 19.34 10.23
N LYS A 246 7.20 19.35 11.10
CA LYS A 246 6.65 20.57 11.70
C LYS A 246 6.96 20.57 13.19
N LYS A 247 7.40 21.71 13.74
CA LYS A 247 7.54 21.81 15.20
C LYS A 247 6.18 22.06 15.81
N VAL A 248 5.84 21.30 16.84
CA VAL A 248 4.48 21.28 17.40
C VAL A 248 4.50 21.18 18.93
N SER A 249 3.39 21.59 19.55
CA SER A 249 3.03 21.23 20.93
C SER A 249 1.70 20.47 20.95
N GLY A 250 1.47 19.67 21.99
CA GLY A 250 0.28 18.80 22.08
C GLY A 250 0.38 17.49 21.31
N TRP A 251 1.58 17.13 20.81
CA TRP A 251 1.91 15.87 20.16
C TRP A 251 2.93 15.07 20.98
N ILE A 252 3.05 13.76 20.72
CA ILE A 252 3.96 12.84 21.44
C ILE A 252 5.45 13.23 21.30
N TYR A 253 5.81 13.94 20.24
CA TYR A 253 7.16 14.46 19.99
C TYR A 253 7.13 15.96 19.66
N PRO A 254 8.24 16.70 19.88
CA PRO A 254 8.31 18.12 19.52
C PRO A 254 8.30 18.35 17.99
N GLU A 255 8.71 17.35 17.21
CA GLU A 255 8.62 17.35 15.75
C GLU A 255 7.58 16.34 15.28
N MET A 256 6.66 16.81 14.43
CA MET A 256 5.65 16.00 13.77
C MET A 256 6.09 15.68 12.34
N PRO A 257 6.43 14.41 12.04
CA PRO A 257 6.84 14.03 10.70
C PRO A 257 5.65 13.98 9.74
N GLY A 258 5.95 14.11 8.45
CA GLY A 258 5.03 13.65 7.41
C GLY A 258 4.95 12.11 7.45
N LEU A 259 3.78 11.55 7.14
CA LEU A 259 3.59 10.10 7.02
C LEU A 259 2.84 9.80 5.73
N LEU A 260 3.60 9.58 4.66
CA LEU A 260 3.06 9.29 3.34
C LEU A 260 2.55 7.85 3.28
N LYS A 261 1.23 7.69 3.33
CA LYS A 261 0.61 6.36 3.41
C LYS A 261 0.33 5.72 2.07
N ASN A 262 0.05 6.50 1.03
CA ASN A 262 -0.25 5.98 -0.29
C ASN A 262 0.08 7.00 -1.39
N ILE A 263 0.36 6.46 -2.57
CA ILE A 263 0.55 7.21 -3.81
C ILE A 263 -0.27 6.62 -4.96
N VAL A 264 -0.81 7.49 -5.81
CA VAL A 264 -1.47 7.10 -7.06
C VAL A 264 -1.04 8.04 -8.18
N ILE A 265 -0.97 7.53 -9.40
CA ILE A 265 -0.55 8.28 -10.58
C ILE A 265 -1.76 8.42 -11.51
N SER A 266 -1.98 9.60 -12.08
CA SER A 266 -3.02 9.83 -13.07
C SER A 266 -2.77 9.00 -14.33
N LEU A 267 -3.82 8.54 -15.01
CA LEU A 267 -3.69 7.64 -16.16
C LEU A 267 -2.91 8.22 -17.35
N ASP A 268 -2.76 9.56 -17.41
CA ASP A 268 -1.96 10.27 -18.41
C ASP A 268 -0.50 10.48 -17.98
N ASP A 269 -0.06 9.86 -16.87
CA ASP A 269 1.28 9.95 -16.28
C ASP A 269 1.74 11.37 -15.95
N ARG A 270 0.80 12.31 -15.79
CA ARG A 270 1.12 13.72 -15.56
C ARG A 270 1.13 14.12 -14.09
N PHE A 271 0.34 13.46 -13.26
CA PHE A 271 0.22 13.80 -11.84
C PHE A 271 0.46 12.60 -10.93
N LEU A 272 1.21 12.84 -9.87
CA LEU A 272 1.30 11.96 -8.71
C LEU A 272 0.48 12.58 -7.57
N TYR A 273 -0.36 11.78 -6.94
CA TYR A 273 -1.09 12.15 -5.75
C TYR A 273 -0.55 11.38 -4.56
N SER A 274 -0.38 12.04 -3.43
CA SER A 274 0.07 11.40 -2.18
C SER A 274 -0.82 11.80 -1.02
N CYS A 275 -1.13 10.86 -0.12
CA CYS A 275 -1.80 11.16 1.14
C CYS A 275 -0.80 11.20 2.30
N ASN A 276 -0.80 12.32 3.02
CA ASN A 276 0.03 12.55 4.18
C ASN A 276 -0.83 12.46 5.44
N TRP A 277 -0.81 11.28 6.07
CA TRP A 277 -1.84 10.88 7.01
C TRP A 277 -1.77 11.61 8.35
N ILE A 278 -0.55 11.85 8.88
CA ILE A 278 -0.36 12.55 10.15
C ILE A 278 -0.71 14.04 10.00
N HIS A 279 -0.17 14.69 8.97
CA HIS A 279 -0.44 16.12 8.76
C HIS A 279 -1.90 16.38 8.35
N GLY A 280 -2.53 15.44 7.63
CA GLY A 280 -3.92 15.52 7.23
C GLY A 280 -4.11 16.22 5.89
N ASP A 281 -3.29 15.88 4.89
CA ASP A 281 -3.39 16.50 3.58
C ASP A 281 -3.19 15.55 2.41
N VAL A 282 -3.84 15.87 1.30
CA VAL A 282 -3.65 15.23 0.00
C VAL A 282 -2.93 16.21 -0.91
N ARG A 283 -1.80 15.77 -1.46
CA ARG A 283 -0.94 16.58 -2.34
C ARG A 283 -1.01 16.05 -3.76
N GLN A 284 -0.95 16.96 -4.72
CA GLN A 284 -0.85 16.69 -6.15
C GLN A 284 0.46 17.29 -6.67
N TYR A 285 1.28 16.45 -7.29
CA TYR A 285 2.55 16.82 -7.91
C TYR A 285 2.46 16.66 -9.42
N ASP A 286 2.86 17.66 -10.19
CA ASP A 286 3.16 17.53 -11.62
C ASP A 286 4.46 16.74 -11.77
N ILE A 287 4.38 15.62 -12.47
CA ILE A 287 5.49 14.68 -12.71
C ILE A 287 5.86 14.59 -14.20
N THR A 288 5.51 15.60 -15.00
CA THR A 288 5.92 15.69 -16.42
C THR A 288 7.44 15.56 -16.59
N ASN A 289 8.21 16.06 -15.63
CA ASN A 289 9.60 15.67 -15.43
C ASN A 289 9.69 14.72 -14.22
N PRO A 290 9.91 13.41 -14.43
CA PRO A 290 9.90 12.46 -13.32
C PRO A 290 10.97 12.67 -12.25
N HIS A 291 12.10 13.28 -12.64
CA HIS A 291 13.22 13.59 -11.76
C HIS A 291 12.99 14.84 -10.89
N CYS A 292 11.96 15.64 -11.20
CA CYS A 292 11.67 16.88 -10.48
C CYS A 292 10.15 17.13 -10.37
N PRO A 293 9.45 16.35 -9.54
CA PRO A 293 8.04 16.57 -9.25
C PRO A 293 7.80 17.96 -8.65
N LYS A 294 6.72 18.62 -9.06
CA LYS A 294 6.36 19.97 -8.57
C LYS A 294 5.01 19.95 -7.89
N LEU A 295 4.94 20.41 -6.66
CA LEU A 295 3.66 20.55 -5.95
C LEU A 295 2.78 21.57 -6.69
N VAL A 296 1.60 21.15 -7.14
CA VAL A 296 0.63 21.99 -7.90
C VAL A 296 -0.76 22.03 -7.27
N GLY A 297 -1.01 21.22 -6.25
CA GLY A 297 -2.26 21.24 -5.50
C GLY A 297 -2.11 20.58 -4.13
N GLN A 298 -2.85 21.09 -3.16
CA GLN A 298 -2.88 20.56 -1.80
C GLN A 298 -4.25 20.82 -1.18
N VAL A 299 -4.81 19.82 -0.51
CA VAL A 299 -6.08 19.93 0.22
C VAL A 299 -5.91 19.31 1.59
N PHE A 300 -6.28 20.04 2.64
CA PHE A 300 -6.28 19.56 4.01
C PHE A 300 -7.62 18.91 4.37
N VAL A 301 -7.55 17.72 4.97
CA VAL A 301 -8.70 16.93 5.42
C VAL A 301 -8.27 15.96 6.52
N GLY A 302 -8.79 16.15 7.74
CA GLY A 302 -8.43 15.35 8.91
C GLY A 302 -7.00 15.63 9.39
N GLY A 303 -6.33 14.58 9.87
CA GLY A 303 -4.97 14.65 10.45
C GLY A 303 -4.90 15.51 11.71
N SER A 304 -3.68 15.96 12.04
CA SER A 304 -3.40 16.66 13.30
C SER A 304 -3.09 18.15 13.16
N LEU A 305 -3.04 18.71 11.96
CA LEU A 305 -2.68 20.12 11.77
C LEU A 305 -3.87 21.07 11.75
N GLU A 306 -5.10 20.59 11.89
CA GLU A 306 -6.28 21.46 11.85
C GLU A 306 -6.25 22.54 12.94
N LYS A 307 -6.66 23.75 12.55
CA LYS A 307 -6.71 24.91 13.43
C LYS A 307 -7.73 24.70 14.56
N GLY A 308 -7.31 24.94 15.79
CA GLY A 308 -8.13 24.74 16.99
C GLY A 308 -8.21 23.27 17.45
N GLY A 309 -7.47 22.37 16.79
CA GLY A 309 -7.29 21.00 17.25
C GLY A 309 -6.37 20.88 18.49
N PRO A 310 -6.09 19.64 18.94
CA PRO A 310 -5.26 19.38 20.12
C PRO A 310 -3.77 19.69 19.92
N VAL A 311 -3.32 19.87 18.68
CA VAL A 311 -1.94 20.16 18.31
C VAL A 311 -1.82 21.59 17.85
N THR A 312 -0.83 22.31 18.39
CA THR A 312 -0.47 23.66 17.95
C THR A 312 0.84 23.61 17.15
N VAL A 313 0.85 24.18 15.95
CA VAL A 313 2.05 24.30 15.13
C VAL A 313 2.84 25.53 15.57
N LEU A 314 4.11 25.32 15.91
CA LEU A 314 5.04 26.35 16.36
C LEU A 314 5.93 26.85 15.22
N GLU A 315 6.37 25.95 14.35
CA GLU A 315 7.14 26.27 13.14
C GLU A 315 6.73 25.37 11.99
N ASP A 316 6.43 25.97 10.84
CA ASP A 316 6.11 25.31 9.58
C ASP A 316 6.81 26.07 8.44
N VAL A 317 7.50 25.33 7.57
CA VAL A 317 8.22 25.91 6.42
C VAL A 317 7.33 25.97 5.17
N GLU A 318 6.16 25.32 5.19
CA GLU A 318 5.25 25.24 4.05
C GLU A 318 4.03 26.15 4.20
N LEU A 319 3.56 26.37 5.43
CA LEU A 319 2.33 27.12 5.71
C LEU A 319 2.59 28.28 6.68
N ASP A 320 1.95 29.42 6.42
CA ASP A 320 1.99 30.57 7.33
C ASP A 320 1.10 30.37 8.58
N CYS A 321 0.08 29.51 8.48
CA CYS A 321 -0.82 29.18 9.59
C CYS A 321 -1.47 27.80 9.41
N GLN A 322 -1.98 27.24 10.52
CA GLN A 322 -2.71 25.98 10.50
C GLN A 322 -3.99 26.08 9.63
N PRO A 323 -4.27 25.06 8.79
CA PRO A 323 -5.44 25.03 7.91
C PRO A 323 -6.75 25.00 8.69
N ASP A 324 -7.79 25.63 8.15
CA ASP A 324 -9.13 25.54 8.71
C ASP A 324 -9.70 24.11 8.58
N PRO A 325 -10.49 23.63 9.55
CA PRO A 325 -11.09 22.30 9.49
C PRO A 325 -11.96 22.09 8.25
N PHE A 326 -11.76 20.98 7.55
CA PHE A 326 -12.56 20.59 6.39
C PHE A 326 -13.30 19.28 6.63
N VAL A 327 -14.63 19.33 6.54
CA VAL A 327 -15.50 18.17 6.78
C VAL A 327 -16.16 17.72 5.48
N ILE A 328 -15.90 16.48 5.07
CA ILE A 328 -16.60 15.85 3.95
C ILE A 328 -18.01 15.47 4.40
N GLN A 329 -19.02 16.11 3.82
CA GLN A 329 -20.42 15.77 4.08
C GLN A 329 -20.80 14.44 3.41
N VAL A 330 -20.73 13.35 4.16
CA VAL A 330 -21.32 12.06 3.79
C VAL A 330 -22.70 11.95 4.43
N ARG A 331 -23.74 11.64 3.65
CA ARG A 331 -25.06 11.30 4.20
C ARG A 331 -24.97 9.92 4.85
N SER A 332 -24.61 9.89 6.13
CA SER A 332 -24.66 8.68 6.94
C SER A 332 -26.12 8.34 7.27
N MET A 333 -26.58 7.14 6.93
CA MET A 333 -27.67 6.51 7.68
C MET A 333 -27.07 6.13 9.04
N MET A 334 -27.54 6.81 10.09
CA MET A 334 -27.08 6.68 11.47
C MET A 334 -26.78 5.22 11.86
N TYR A 335 -25.53 4.93 12.16
CA TYR A 335 -25.17 3.96 13.18
C TYR A 335 -24.09 4.59 14.04
N GLN A 336 -24.45 4.83 15.30
CA GLN A 336 -23.58 5.28 16.36
C GLN A 336 -22.49 4.21 16.53
N THR A 337 -21.28 4.54 16.09
CA THR A 337 -20.07 3.80 16.45
C THR A 337 -19.14 4.84 17.05
N ASP A 338 -18.87 4.71 18.35
CA ASP A 338 -17.79 5.42 19.00
C ASP A 338 -16.50 5.01 18.28
N VAL A 339 -16.00 5.88 17.41
CA VAL A 339 -14.68 5.73 16.82
C VAL A 339 -13.68 6.14 17.89
N GLY A 340 -13.44 5.23 18.84
CA GLY A 340 -12.29 5.30 19.73
C GLY A 340 -11.04 5.15 18.88
N PHE A 341 -10.20 6.18 18.87
CA PHE A 341 -8.86 6.14 18.30
C PHE A 341 -8.13 4.90 18.83
N GLY A 342 -7.75 4.01 17.91
CA GLY A 342 -6.96 2.82 18.20
C GLY A 342 -5.51 3.16 18.55
N TYR A 343 -5.29 3.71 19.75
CA TYR A 343 -4.11 3.40 20.53
C TYR A 343 -4.55 2.38 21.58
N ARG A 344 -4.07 1.13 21.48
CA ARG A 344 -4.10 0.20 22.62
C ARG A 344 -3.16 0.76 23.69
N SER A 345 -3.63 1.72 24.49
CA SER A 345 -2.99 1.99 25.78
C SER A 345 -3.31 0.80 26.68
N LYS A 346 -2.31 -0.03 27.00
CA LYS A 346 -2.42 -0.92 28.16
C LYS A 346 -2.67 -0.03 29.37
N ARG A 347 -3.91 -0.02 29.87
CA ARG A 347 -4.15 0.44 31.24
C ARG A 347 -3.45 -0.55 32.15
N GLU A 348 -2.42 -0.08 32.83
CA GLU A 348 -1.86 -0.72 33.99
C GLU A 348 -2.99 -0.88 35.03
N GLU A 349 -3.30 -2.12 35.39
CA GLU A 349 -4.01 -2.42 36.61
C GLU A 349 -3.09 -2.05 37.78
N ALA A 350 -3.49 -1.05 38.56
CA ALA A 350 -2.89 -0.73 39.83
C ALA A 350 -3.95 -0.85 40.93
N ALA A 351 -3.69 -1.84 41.80
CA ALA A 351 -4.22 -2.13 43.14
C ALA A 351 -5.70 -2.57 43.27
#